data_AF-R6F7H4-F1
#
_entry.id   AF-R6F7H4-F1
#
_cell.length_a   1.000
_cell.length_b   1.000
_cell.length_c   1.000
_cell.angle_alpha   90.00
_cell.angle_beta   90.00
_cell.angle_gamma   90.00
#
_symmetry.space_group_name_H-M   'P 1'
#
loop_
_entity.id
_entity.type
_entity.pdbx_description
1 polymer ?
#
loop_
_entity_poly.entity_id
_entity_poly.type
_entity_poly.pdbx_seq_one_letter_code
_entity_poly.pdbx_strand_id
1 'polypeptide(L)'
;MNRITRRILHLVVWGCAFFVFAAAAWVGFCWLKRPPYLVPDTSAFATGDVFFSVGDAWESVAVRALSGYTSFEVCDSTPSHCGIVIRYADGVRLAHASTVAKKVVMETPEEYLRKNGSYCIYARKAPCAVDTAAVRRTVEALVEQQVPFDFNFDHSSAKALYCTEFVVHVLEQNNCFCFSRLRKRNYMYPNDVLKIISTR
;
A
#
# COMPACT_ATOMS: atom_id res chain seq x y z
N MET A 1 -20.26 -27.44 -41.85
CA MET A 1 -19.39 -27.45 -40.66
C MET A 1 -19.39 -28.85 -40.06
N ASN A 2 -18.23 -29.52 -39.97
CA ASN A 2 -18.18 -30.94 -39.66
C ASN A 2 -18.41 -31.22 -38.16
N ARG A 3 -18.83 -32.45 -37.80
CA ARG A 3 -19.30 -32.81 -36.45
C ARG A 3 -18.28 -32.51 -35.33
N ILE A 4 -17.00 -32.64 -35.65
CA ILE A 4 -15.86 -32.34 -34.75
C ILE A 4 -15.77 -30.83 -34.48
N THR A 5 -15.91 -30.00 -35.52
CA THR A 5 -15.88 -28.53 -35.40
C THR A 5 -17.01 -28.01 -34.52
N ARG A 6 -18.22 -28.59 -34.62
CA ARG A 6 -19.34 -28.26 -33.72
C ARG A 6 -19.05 -28.65 -32.26
N ARG A 7 -18.46 -29.82 -32.02
CA ARG A 7 -18.09 -30.26 -30.67
C ARG A 7 -17.02 -29.36 -30.03
N ILE A 8 -15.99 -29.00 -30.80
CA ILE A 8 -14.94 -28.09 -30.33
C ILE A 8 -15.52 -26.71 -30.02
N LEU A 9 -16.36 -26.16 -30.91
CA LEU A 9 -17.01 -24.87 -30.68
C LEU A 9 -17.88 -24.88 -29.41
N HIS A 10 -18.67 -25.95 -29.20
CA HIS A 10 -19.44 -26.11 -27.97
C HIS A 10 -18.53 -26.16 -26.73
N LEU A 11 -17.43 -26.93 -26.77
CA LEU A 11 -16.50 -27.00 -25.64
C LEU A 11 -15.85 -25.65 -25.33
N VAL A 12 -15.48 -24.89 -26.36
CA VAL A 12 -14.92 -23.53 -26.18
C VAL A 12 -15.96 -22.59 -25.60
N VAL A 13 -17.19 -22.58 -26.12
CA VAL A 13 -18.27 -21.71 -25.61
C VAL A 13 -18.61 -22.05 -24.16
N TRP A 14 -18.74 -23.34 -23.82
CA TRP A 14 -19.00 -23.79 -22.45
C TRP A 14 -17.82 -23.50 -21.52
N GLY A 15 -16.58 -23.66 -21.99
CA GLY A 15 -15.37 -23.30 -21.25
C GLY A 15 -15.32 -21.80 -20.95
N CYS A 16 -15.54 -20.94 -21.96
CA CYS A 16 -15.61 -19.49 -21.77
C CYS A 16 -16.75 -19.10 -20.81
N ALA A 17 -17.93 -19.68 -20.95
CA ALA A 17 -19.06 -19.43 -20.05
C ALA A 17 -18.70 -19.82 -18.60
N PHE A 18 -18.09 -20.99 -18.38
CA PHE A 18 -17.63 -21.42 -17.06
C PHE A 18 -16.63 -20.43 -16.45
N PHE A 19 -15.64 -19.98 -17.23
CA PHE A 19 -14.68 -18.98 -16.75
C PHE A 19 -15.35 -17.66 -16.37
N VAL A 20 -16.31 -17.18 -17.16
CA VAL A 20 -17.07 -15.97 -16.85
C VAL A 20 -17.90 -16.15 -15.58
N PHE A 21 -18.58 -17.28 -15.41
CA PHE A 21 -19.35 -17.58 -14.21
C PHE A 21 -18.45 -17.71 -12.98
N ALA A 22 -17.29 -18.38 -13.10
CA ALA A 22 -16.32 -18.50 -12.02
C ALA A 22 -15.77 -17.12 -11.61
N ALA A 23 -15.44 -16.26 -12.58
CA ALA A 23 -15.02 -14.89 -12.32
C ALA A 23 -16.12 -14.06 -11.65
N ALA A 24 -17.37 -14.15 -12.12
CA ALA A 24 -18.51 -13.45 -11.52
C ALA A 24 -18.80 -13.95 -10.10
N ALA A 25 -18.75 -15.26 -9.86
CA ALA A 25 -18.91 -15.85 -8.54
C ALA A 25 -17.79 -15.42 -7.59
N TRP A 26 -16.55 -15.35 -8.08
CA TRP A 26 -15.42 -14.84 -7.32
C TRP A 26 -15.60 -13.36 -6.96
N VAL A 27 -15.97 -12.52 -7.93
CA VAL A 27 -16.27 -11.10 -7.70
C VAL A 27 -17.39 -10.93 -6.67
N GLY A 28 -18.48 -11.71 -6.79
CA GLY A 28 -19.58 -11.71 -5.84
C GLY A 28 -19.15 -12.15 -4.43
N PHE A 29 -18.33 -13.20 -4.33
CA PHE A 29 -17.77 -13.67 -3.06
C PHE A 29 -16.88 -12.61 -2.40
N CYS A 30 -15.97 -12.00 -3.16
CA CYS A 30 -15.12 -10.91 -2.68
C CYS A 30 -15.96 -9.72 -2.20
N TRP A 31 -17.02 -9.36 -2.92
CA TRP A 31 -17.89 -8.26 -2.53
C TRP A 31 -18.65 -8.55 -1.23
N LEU A 32 -19.17 -9.77 -1.06
CA LEU A 32 -19.90 -10.20 0.14
C LEU A 32 -19.01 -10.35 1.38
N LYS A 33 -17.74 -10.70 1.19
CA LYS A 33 -16.75 -10.88 2.27
C LYS A 33 -15.95 -9.63 2.57
N ARG A 34 -16.17 -8.54 1.82
CA ARG A 34 -15.46 -7.29 2.04
C ARG A 34 -15.81 -6.73 3.42
N PRO A 35 -14.83 -6.52 4.31
CA PRO A 35 -15.11 -5.88 5.59
C PRO A 35 -15.65 -4.47 5.36
N PRO A 36 -16.56 -3.99 6.21
CA PRO A 36 -17.06 -2.63 6.11
C PRO A 36 -15.91 -1.63 6.27
N TYR A 37 -15.99 -0.52 5.53
CA TYR A 37 -15.08 0.61 5.70
C TYR A 37 -15.23 1.16 7.13
N LEU A 38 -14.28 0.86 7.99
CA LEU A 38 -14.20 1.45 9.32
C LEU A 38 -13.24 2.64 9.24
N VAL A 39 -13.78 3.85 9.44
CA VAL A 39 -12.93 5.02 9.63
C VAL A 39 -12.04 4.73 10.85
N PRO A 40 -10.71 4.73 10.70
CA PRO A 40 -9.82 4.39 11.79
C PRO A 40 -9.92 5.45 12.89
N ASP A 41 -9.93 5.03 14.15
CA ASP A 41 -9.68 5.96 15.25
C ASP A 41 -8.22 6.42 15.14
N THR A 42 -8.03 7.67 14.70
CA THR A 42 -6.70 8.27 14.52
C THR A 42 -6.22 9.02 15.76
N SER A 43 -6.92 8.96 16.90
CA SER A 43 -6.58 9.69 18.12
C SER A 43 -5.14 9.43 18.60
N ALA A 44 -4.66 8.20 18.50
CA ALA A 44 -3.32 7.79 18.92
C ALA A 44 -2.19 8.06 17.90
N PHE A 45 -2.54 8.46 16.67
CA PHE A 45 -1.58 8.63 15.58
C PHE A 45 -0.74 9.88 15.84
N ALA A 46 0.59 9.80 15.77
CA ALA A 46 1.48 10.94 15.98
C ALA A 46 2.33 11.22 14.74
N THR A 47 2.79 12.47 14.58
CA THR A 47 3.72 12.83 13.51
C THR A 47 4.96 11.93 13.56
N GLY A 48 5.30 11.31 12.43
CA GLY A 48 6.42 10.38 12.33
C GLY A 48 6.07 8.91 12.56
N ASP A 49 4.85 8.60 13.02
CA ASP A 49 4.36 7.22 13.01
C ASP A 49 4.29 6.70 11.56
N VAL A 50 4.57 5.42 11.36
CA VAL A 50 4.40 4.77 10.06
C VAL A 50 2.99 4.21 10.01
N PHE A 51 2.18 4.70 9.08
CA PHE A 51 0.88 4.09 8.80
C PHE A 51 1.03 2.99 7.75
N PHE A 52 0.16 2.02 7.88
CA PHE A 52 0.02 0.89 6.97
C PHE A 52 -1.43 0.82 6.54
N SER A 53 -1.66 0.43 5.30
CA SER A 53 -3.01 0.14 4.82
C SER A 53 -3.06 -1.23 4.15
N VAL A 54 -4.25 -1.81 4.21
CA VAL A 54 -4.58 -3.05 3.51
C VAL A 54 -5.59 -2.70 2.41
N GLY A 55 -5.14 -2.83 1.17
CA GLY A 55 -5.90 -2.54 -0.05
C GLY A 55 -6.50 -3.79 -0.69
N ASP A 56 -7.66 -3.62 -1.31
CA ASP A 56 -8.31 -4.63 -2.16
C ASP A 56 -8.00 -4.47 -3.65
N ALA A 57 -7.25 -3.43 -4.02
CA ALA A 57 -6.84 -3.22 -5.41
C ALA A 57 -6.02 -4.41 -5.92
N TRP A 58 -6.12 -4.75 -7.20
CA TRP A 58 -5.40 -5.91 -7.75
C TRP A 58 -3.88 -5.75 -7.60
N GLU A 59 -3.37 -4.52 -7.62
CA GLU A 59 -1.98 -4.18 -7.31
C GLU A 59 -1.63 -4.54 -5.85
N SER A 60 -2.56 -4.31 -4.92
CA SER A 60 -2.40 -4.71 -3.52
C SER A 60 -2.41 -6.22 -3.34
N VAL A 61 -3.25 -6.94 -4.12
CA VAL A 61 -3.27 -8.42 -4.15
C VAL A 61 -1.95 -8.96 -4.72
N ALA A 62 -1.43 -8.37 -5.79
CA ALA A 62 -0.15 -8.75 -6.39
C ALA A 62 1.03 -8.51 -5.44
N VAL A 63 1.10 -7.36 -4.78
CA VAL A 63 2.15 -7.05 -3.78
C VAL A 63 2.10 -8.04 -2.60
N ARG A 64 0.91 -8.43 -2.13
CA ARG A 64 0.75 -9.43 -1.07
C ARG A 64 1.21 -10.81 -1.50
N ALA A 65 0.89 -11.23 -2.72
CA ALA A 65 1.36 -12.51 -3.29
C ALA A 65 2.89 -12.55 -3.49
N LEU A 66 3.48 -11.45 -3.98
CA LEU A 66 4.93 -11.32 -4.19
C LEU A 66 5.74 -11.23 -2.88
N SER A 67 5.10 -10.86 -1.78
CA SER A 67 5.71 -10.84 -0.44
C SER A 67 5.91 -12.24 0.18
N GLY A 68 5.62 -13.31 -0.57
CA GLY A 68 5.93 -14.69 -0.18
C GLY A 68 4.85 -15.43 0.61
N TYR A 69 3.61 -14.94 0.60
CA TYR A 69 2.47 -15.60 1.25
C TYR A 69 1.59 -16.32 0.24
N THR A 70 1.18 -17.55 0.57
CA THR A 70 0.19 -18.30 -0.23
C THR A 70 -1.15 -17.55 -0.23
N SER A 71 -1.96 -17.65 -1.28
CA SER A 71 -3.24 -16.92 -1.42
C SER A 71 -4.23 -17.12 -0.24
N PHE A 72 -4.03 -18.14 0.59
CA PHE A 72 -4.78 -18.41 1.82
C PHE A 72 -4.18 -17.79 3.10
N GLU A 73 -2.89 -17.43 3.11
CA GLU A 73 -2.22 -16.67 4.19
C GLU A 73 -2.27 -15.15 3.95
N VAL A 74 -2.99 -14.73 2.91
CA VAL A 74 -3.39 -13.36 2.62
C VAL A 74 -4.43 -12.94 3.68
N CYS A 75 -4.02 -12.97 4.94
CA CYS A 75 -4.76 -12.54 6.10
C CYS A 75 -4.99 -11.03 6.02
N ASP A 76 -6.11 -10.57 6.58
CA ASP A 76 -6.59 -9.17 6.63
C ASP A 76 -5.63 -8.13 7.24
N SER A 77 -4.39 -8.53 7.57
CA SER A 77 -3.38 -7.73 8.25
C SER A 77 -2.08 -7.51 7.47
N THR A 78 -1.88 -8.13 6.30
CA THR A 78 -0.65 -7.93 5.52
C THR A 78 -0.72 -6.60 4.77
N PRO A 79 0.15 -5.62 5.07
CA PRO A 79 0.05 -4.30 4.48
C PRO A 79 0.46 -4.31 3.01
N SER A 80 -0.36 -3.69 2.15
CA SER A 80 -0.05 -3.49 0.74
C SER A 80 0.51 -2.10 0.45
N HIS A 81 0.35 -1.17 1.39
CA HIS A 81 0.84 0.20 1.29
C HIS A 81 1.29 0.72 2.65
N CYS A 82 2.20 1.69 2.64
CA CYS A 82 2.61 2.41 3.84
C CYS A 82 2.95 3.87 3.54
N GLY A 83 3.05 4.65 4.60
CA GLY A 83 3.43 6.05 4.57
C GLY A 83 3.69 6.60 5.97
N ILE A 84 3.74 7.92 6.11
CA ILE A 84 4.02 8.60 7.37
C ILE A 84 2.81 9.40 7.80
N VAL A 85 2.48 9.31 9.09
CA VAL A 85 1.47 10.14 9.73
C VAL A 85 2.04 11.53 9.98
N ILE A 86 1.27 12.57 9.64
CA ILE A 86 1.53 13.95 10.05
C ILE A 86 0.31 14.45 10.84
N ARG A 87 0.50 14.76 12.12
CA ARG A 87 -0.55 15.36 12.95
C ARG A 87 -0.51 16.87 12.85
N TYR A 88 -1.66 17.47 12.58
CA TYR A 88 -1.93 18.90 12.67
C TYR A 88 -2.91 19.18 13.82
N ALA A 89 -3.22 20.45 14.07
CA ALA A 89 -4.18 20.83 15.11
C ALA A 89 -5.63 20.40 14.76
N ASP A 90 -5.96 20.34 13.47
CA ASP A 90 -7.27 19.98 12.93
C ASP A 90 -7.45 18.47 12.66
N GLY A 91 -6.42 17.66 12.89
CA GLY A 91 -6.47 16.21 12.69
C GLY A 91 -5.18 15.62 12.16
N VAL A 92 -5.31 14.50 11.44
CA VAL A 92 -4.17 13.77 10.86
C VAL A 92 -4.21 13.87 9.34
N ARG A 93 -3.02 13.91 8.74
CA ARG A 93 -2.78 13.67 7.32
C ARG A 93 -1.88 12.45 7.15
N LEU A 94 -2.19 11.64 6.15
CA LEU A 94 -1.46 10.46 5.74
C LEU A 94 -0.60 10.83 4.54
N ALA A 95 0.71 10.95 4.76
CA ALA A 95 1.67 11.27 3.73
C ALA A 95 2.21 10.00 3.07
N HIS A 96 2.12 9.90 1.76
CA HIS A 96 2.61 8.73 1.03
C HIS A 96 2.87 9.02 -0.44
N ALA A 97 3.69 8.19 -1.08
CA ALA A 97 3.71 8.09 -2.53
C ALA A 97 2.44 7.36 -2.99
N SER A 98 1.62 7.99 -3.83
CA SER A 98 0.33 7.44 -4.31
C SER A 98 0.45 6.97 -5.76
N THR A 99 0.02 5.74 -6.03
CA THR A 99 -0.15 5.23 -7.40
C THR A 99 -1.28 5.95 -8.13
N VAL A 100 -2.36 6.31 -7.42
CA VAL A 100 -3.53 7.00 -7.97
C VAL A 100 -3.20 8.45 -8.34
N ALA A 101 -2.55 9.19 -7.44
CA ALA A 101 -2.14 10.56 -7.71
C ALA A 101 -0.84 10.66 -8.53
N LYS A 102 -0.10 9.55 -8.68
CA LYS A 102 1.19 9.42 -9.37
C LYS A 102 2.31 10.28 -8.78
N LYS A 103 2.20 10.65 -7.50
CA LYS A 103 3.15 11.49 -6.77
C LYS A 103 3.01 11.34 -5.26
N VAL A 104 3.93 11.95 -4.51
CA VAL A 104 3.83 12.13 -3.07
C VAL A 104 2.68 13.09 -2.74
N VAL A 105 1.79 12.68 -1.85
CA VAL A 105 0.61 13.44 -1.43
C VAL A 105 0.42 13.34 0.08
N MET A 106 -0.37 14.27 0.63
CA MET A 106 -0.92 14.21 1.97
C MET A 106 -2.44 14.23 1.88
N GLU A 107 -3.09 13.23 2.44
CA GLU A 107 -4.54 13.07 2.41
C GLU A 107 -5.10 12.92 3.82
N THR A 108 -6.34 13.34 4.06
CA THR A 108 -7.07 12.90 5.25
C THR A 108 -7.26 11.37 5.22
N PRO A 109 -7.42 10.70 6.37
CA PRO A 109 -7.78 9.28 6.41
C PRO A 109 -9.01 8.95 5.55
N GLU A 110 -10.03 9.82 5.57
CA GLU A 110 -11.26 9.67 4.80
C GLU A 110 -11.01 9.76 3.28
N GLU A 111 -10.22 10.73 2.83
CA GLU A 111 -9.81 10.84 1.43
C GLU A 111 -9.00 9.63 0.99
N TYR A 112 -8.06 9.19 1.84
CA TYR A 112 -7.22 8.04 1.55
C TYR A 112 -8.05 6.78 1.33
N LEU A 113 -8.98 6.48 2.25
CA LEU A 113 -9.88 5.31 2.16
C LEU A 113 -10.74 5.37 0.89
N ARG A 114 -11.28 6.55 0.56
CA ARG A 114 -12.15 6.74 -0.60
C ARG A 114 -11.41 6.57 -1.93
N LYS A 115 -10.17 7.06 -2.03
CA LYS A 115 -9.41 7.08 -3.30
C LYS A 115 -8.58 5.82 -3.54
N ASN A 116 -7.95 5.28 -2.50
CA ASN A 116 -6.94 4.23 -2.65
C ASN A 116 -7.51 2.80 -2.50
N GLY A 117 -8.80 2.66 -2.17
CA GLY A 117 -9.46 1.34 -2.10
C GLY A 117 -9.01 0.48 -0.91
N SER A 118 -8.45 1.11 0.13
CA SER A 118 -8.09 0.46 1.38
C SER A 118 -9.30 0.30 2.29
N TYR A 119 -9.40 -0.84 2.98
CA TYR A 119 -10.47 -1.09 3.95
C TYR A 119 -10.01 -0.98 5.40
N CYS A 120 -8.70 -0.91 5.63
CA CYS A 120 -8.09 -0.79 6.96
C CYS A 120 -6.86 0.10 6.91
N ILE A 121 -6.70 0.95 7.93
CA ILE A 121 -5.51 1.77 8.18
C ILE A 121 -5.13 1.61 9.65
N TYR A 122 -3.85 1.40 9.92
CA TYR A 122 -3.32 1.41 11.28
C TYR A 122 -1.94 2.04 11.30
N ALA A 123 -1.55 2.61 12.43
CA ALA A 123 -0.22 3.18 12.64
C ALA A 123 0.62 2.33 13.59
N ARG A 124 1.94 2.42 13.43
CA ARG A 124 2.94 1.95 14.38
C ARG A 124 3.95 3.05 14.64
N LYS A 125 4.45 3.10 15.87
CA LYS A 125 5.52 4.04 16.23
C LYS A 125 6.76 3.77 15.38
N ALA A 126 7.44 4.84 14.99
CA ALA A 126 8.76 4.71 14.38
C ALA A 126 9.71 3.94 15.33
N PRO A 127 10.65 3.14 14.80
CA PRO A 127 11.58 2.33 15.60
C PRO A 127 12.68 3.14 16.32
N CYS A 128 12.52 4.47 16.34
CA CYS A 128 13.48 5.49 16.73
C CYS A 128 12.68 6.74 17.12
N ALA A 129 13.21 7.53 18.05
CA ALA A 129 12.69 8.88 18.27
C ALA A 129 12.99 9.74 17.03
N VAL A 130 12.01 10.54 16.60
CA VAL A 130 12.12 11.43 15.45
C VAL A 130 11.77 12.86 15.85
N ASP A 131 12.46 13.84 15.29
CA ASP A 131 12.05 15.23 15.39
C ASP A 131 10.82 15.44 14.49
N THR A 132 9.65 15.58 15.12
CA THR A 132 8.38 15.75 14.43
C THR A 132 8.32 16.99 13.53
N ALA A 133 9.02 18.07 13.89
CA ALA A 133 9.05 19.29 13.09
C ALA A 133 9.97 19.14 11.87
N ALA A 134 11.07 18.39 12.00
CA ALA A 134 11.93 18.05 10.88
C ALA A 134 11.21 17.09 9.90
N VAL A 135 10.57 16.04 10.42
CA VAL A 135 9.77 15.09 9.60
C VAL A 135 8.68 15.82 8.82
N ARG A 136 7.93 16.73 9.46
CA ARG A 136 6.89 17.51 8.78
C ARG A 136 7.48 18.33 7.62
N ARG A 137 8.57 19.07 7.86
CA ARG A 137 9.23 19.87 6.83
C ARG A 137 9.73 19.03 5.66
N THR A 138 10.32 17.86 5.93
CA THR A 138 10.75 16.93 4.87
C THR A 138 9.56 16.47 4.02
N VAL A 139 8.45 16.08 4.66
CA VAL A 139 7.25 15.64 3.94
C VAL A 139 6.62 16.76 3.14
N GLU A 140 6.46 17.95 3.71
CA GLU A 140 5.90 19.12 3.03
C GLU A 140 6.74 19.49 1.79
N ALA A 141 8.07 19.46 1.90
CA ALA A 141 8.96 19.70 0.77
C ALA A 141 8.77 18.68 -0.36
N LEU A 142 8.63 17.38 -0.05
CA LEU A 142 8.40 16.34 -1.07
C LEU A 142 7.04 16.50 -1.78
N VAL A 143 6.02 16.94 -1.04
CA VAL A 143 4.69 17.23 -1.59
C VAL A 143 4.74 18.48 -2.47
N GLU A 144 5.40 19.54 -2.03
CA GLU A 144 5.56 20.80 -2.78
C GLU A 144 6.34 20.58 -4.09
N GLN A 145 7.41 19.78 -4.03
CA GLN A 145 8.20 19.38 -5.19
C GLN A 145 7.46 18.41 -6.13
N GLN A 146 6.29 17.91 -5.71
CA GLN A 146 5.51 16.93 -6.46
C GLN A 146 6.31 15.69 -6.88
N VAL A 147 7.14 15.16 -5.96
CA VAL A 147 7.99 14.01 -6.26
C VAL A 147 7.14 12.87 -6.85
N PRO A 148 7.45 12.40 -8.07
CA PRO A 148 6.62 11.43 -8.77
C PRO A 148 6.63 10.06 -8.10
N PHE A 149 5.58 9.29 -8.36
CA PHE A 149 5.54 7.87 -7.98
C PHE A 149 6.49 7.07 -8.87
N ASP A 150 7.30 6.22 -8.26
CA ASP A 150 8.19 5.33 -9.00
C ASP A 150 7.49 4.03 -9.42
N PHE A 151 7.14 3.93 -10.70
CA PHE A 151 6.53 2.74 -11.29
C PHE A 151 7.54 1.65 -11.67
N ASN A 152 8.84 1.96 -11.67
CA ASN A 152 9.90 0.99 -11.96
C ASN A 152 10.39 0.29 -10.68
N PHE A 153 10.03 0.83 -9.51
CA PHE A 153 10.49 0.37 -8.19
C PHE A 153 12.03 0.34 -8.09
N ASP A 154 12.67 1.33 -8.71
CA ASP A 154 14.10 1.59 -8.70
C ASP A 154 14.46 2.64 -7.63
N HIS A 155 14.81 2.14 -6.43
CA HIS A 155 15.27 2.98 -5.31
C HIS A 155 16.76 3.36 -5.38
N SER A 156 17.37 3.36 -6.57
CA SER A 156 18.75 3.85 -6.76
C SER A 156 18.86 5.38 -6.71
N SER A 157 17.75 6.10 -6.88
CA SER A 157 17.71 7.57 -6.81
C SER A 157 16.43 8.07 -6.14
N ALA A 158 16.52 9.19 -5.42
CA ALA A 158 15.36 9.81 -4.77
C ALA A 158 14.53 10.72 -5.71
N LYS A 159 14.63 10.56 -7.03
CA LYS A 159 13.91 11.40 -8.01
C LYS A 159 12.44 11.01 -8.18
N ALA A 160 12.13 9.77 -7.88
CA ALA A 160 10.79 9.21 -7.80
C ALA A 160 10.78 8.29 -6.58
N LEU A 161 9.62 8.12 -5.93
CA LEU A 161 9.51 7.29 -4.74
C LEU A 161 8.28 6.40 -4.87
N TYR A 162 8.41 5.12 -4.52
CA TYR A 162 7.26 4.27 -4.23
C TYR A 162 7.00 4.24 -2.70
N CYS A 163 5.90 3.62 -2.28
CA CYS A 163 5.38 3.77 -0.91
C CYS A 163 6.37 3.42 0.20
N THR A 164 7.05 2.27 0.10
CA THR A 164 8.07 1.86 1.07
C THR A 164 9.28 2.78 1.03
N GLU A 165 9.75 3.13 -0.17
CA GLU A 165 10.91 4.00 -0.32
C GLU A 165 10.67 5.39 0.27
N PHE A 166 9.46 5.94 0.11
CA PHE A 166 9.07 7.20 0.74
C PHE A 166 9.28 7.16 2.27
N VAL A 167 8.84 6.09 2.93
CA VAL A 167 9.03 5.93 4.39
C VAL A 167 10.52 5.87 4.74
N VAL A 168 11.30 5.07 4.01
CA VAL A 168 12.74 4.94 4.21
C VAL A 168 13.44 6.28 4.02
N HIS A 169 13.16 6.96 2.91
CA HIS A 169 13.76 8.24 2.55
C HIS A 169 13.49 9.31 3.61
N VAL A 170 12.23 9.54 3.99
CA VAL A 170 11.90 10.58 4.97
C VAL A 170 12.58 10.31 6.32
N LEU A 171 12.58 9.05 6.79
CA LEU A 171 13.19 8.71 8.07
C LEU A 171 14.73 8.81 8.04
N GLU A 172 15.37 8.45 6.93
CA GLU A 172 16.82 8.65 6.75
C GLU A 172 17.21 10.13 6.74
N GLN A 173 16.44 10.99 6.06
CA GLN A 173 16.65 12.45 6.07
C GLN A 173 16.47 13.07 7.47
N ASN A 174 15.82 12.34 8.38
CA ASN A 174 15.57 12.75 9.76
C ASN A 174 16.37 11.92 10.77
N ASN A 175 17.55 11.44 10.38
CA ASN A 175 18.52 10.71 11.21
C ASN A 175 18.03 9.37 11.79
N CYS A 176 16.99 8.77 11.21
CA CYS A 176 16.52 7.43 11.55
C CYS A 176 16.87 6.39 10.48
N PHE A 177 18.00 5.72 10.69
CA PHE A 177 18.58 4.76 9.72
C PHE A 177 18.14 3.30 9.93
N CYS A 178 17.08 3.06 10.72
CA CYS A 178 16.62 1.71 11.06
C CYS A 178 16.21 0.88 9.84
N PHE A 179 15.78 1.57 8.77
CA PHE A 179 15.33 0.94 7.52
C PHE A 179 16.39 0.93 6.42
N SER A 180 17.55 1.57 6.61
CA SER A 180 18.57 1.73 5.55
C SER A 180 19.08 0.41 4.99
N ARG A 181 19.04 -0.67 5.79
CA ARG A 181 19.38 -2.03 5.34
C ARG A 181 18.48 -2.53 4.21
N LEU A 182 17.26 -2.01 4.08
CA LEU A 182 16.31 -2.39 3.03
C LEU A 182 16.79 -1.93 1.64
N ARG A 183 17.56 -0.84 1.54
CA ARG A 183 18.13 -0.36 0.26
C ARG A 183 19.06 -1.35 -0.43
N LYS A 184 19.57 -2.35 0.30
CA LYS A 184 20.40 -3.44 -0.25
C LYS A 184 19.59 -4.51 -0.99
N ARG A 185 18.26 -4.48 -0.89
CA ARG A 185 17.36 -5.41 -1.58
C ARG A 185 17.00 -4.85 -2.96
N ASN A 186 16.59 -5.71 -3.87
CA ASN A 186 16.06 -5.28 -5.17
C ASN A 186 14.69 -4.62 -5.04
N TYR A 187 13.91 -4.98 -4.02
CA TYR A 187 12.60 -4.41 -3.72
C TYR A 187 12.40 -4.32 -2.21
N MET A 188 11.65 -3.31 -1.78
CA MET A 188 11.27 -3.10 -0.38
C MET A 188 9.75 -3.13 -0.25
N TYR A 189 9.22 -4.00 0.60
CA TYR A 189 7.77 -4.12 0.77
C TYR A 189 7.30 -3.49 2.08
N PRO A 190 6.04 -3.02 2.19
CA PRO A 190 5.51 -2.50 3.45
C PRO A 190 5.66 -3.48 4.62
N ASN A 191 5.56 -4.79 4.36
CA ASN A 191 5.77 -5.83 5.37
C ASN A 191 7.22 -5.86 5.90
N ASP A 192 8.23 -5.47 5.11
CA ASP A 192 9.61 -5.38 5.58
C ASP A 192 9.80 -4.27 6.62
N VAL A 193 9.14 -3.13 6.39
CA VAL A 193 9.09 -2.01 7.34
C VAL A 193 8.36 -2.45 8.62
N LEU A 194 7.20 -3.09 8.48
CA LEU A 194 6.43 -3.60 9.63
C LEU A 194 7.24 -4.59 10.48
N LYS A 195 7.95 -5.53 9.85
CA LYS A 195 8.83 -6.48 10.56
C LYS A 195 9.93 -5.77 11.34
N ILE A 196 10.60 -4.77 10.74
CA ILE A 196 11.63 -4.00 11.44
C ILE A 196 11.06 -3.28 12.68
N ILE A 197 9.88 -2.66 12.54
CA ILE A 197 9.21 -1.98 13.66
C ILE A 197 8.84 -2.98 14.76
N SER A 198 8.39 -4.19 14.38
CA SER A 198 7.90 -5.18 15.35
C SER A 198 9.03 -5.91 16.11
N THR A 199 10.28 -5.79 15.65
CA THR A 199 11.46 -6.41 16.29
C THR A 199 12.18 -5.49 17.29
N ARG A 200 11.65 -4.29 17.55
CA ARG A 200 12.21 -3.30 18.47
C ARG A 200 11.16 -2.85 19.47
#